data_AF-A0A7W1N9N3-F1
#
_entry.id   AF-A0A7W1N9N3-F1
#
_cell.length_a   1.000
_cell.length_b   1.000
_cell.length_c   1.000
_cell.angle_alpha   90.00
_cell.angle_beta   90.00
_cell.angle_gamma   90.00
#
_symmetry.space_group_name_H-M   'P 1'
#
loop_
_entity.id
_entity.type
_entity.pdbx_description
1 polymer ?
#
loop_
_entity_poly.entity_id
_entity_poly.type
_entity_poly.pdbx_seq_one_letter_code
_entity_poly.pdbx_strand_id
1 'polypeptide(L)'
;MTRRHSSDARAEPPCWDTDQRIIDAWIAQDPAYAVGLLQRLGGSHGRARMAVELAHAAGRSPALPDVARLRGLIRRSLQPEKHLTWRDEGAHWLLVADVVAVIEDIAVRGIHDAVRQCCEAAIDALEDAFSFIDEGISHAESYERLMRMHLDACRRQPPDWSELRSWLERKQHDSVIGAFAGATRRYREALDERQSDERPSMRP
;
A
#
# COMPACT_ATOMS: atom_id res chain seq x y z
N MET A 1 -49.05 -0.49 -40.11
CA MET A 1 -47.70 -1.07 -39.96
C MET A 1 -46.91 -0.21 -38.98
N THR A 2 -46.92 -0.57 -37.69
CA THR A 2 -46.21 0.16 -36.62
C THR A 2 -45.07 -0.73 -36.12
N ARG A 3 -43.83 -0.38 -36.48
CA ARG A 3 -42.62 -1.07 -35.99
C ARG A 3 -42.36 -0.64 -34.54
N ARG A 4 -42.54 -1.57 -33.60
CA ARG A 4 -41.97 -1.47 -32.24
C ARG A 4 -40.45 -1.64 -32.37
N HIS A 5 -39.67 -0.64 -31.98
CA HIS A 5 -38.24 -0.82 -31.70
C HIS A 5 -38.12 -1.41 -30.29
N SER A 6 -37.83 -2.71 -30.22
CA SER A 6 -37.31 -3.36 -29.02
C SER A 6 -35.84 -2.98 -28.91
N SER A 7 -35.53 -2.18 -27.90
CA SER A 7 -34.17 -1.84 -27.49
C SER A 7 -33.82 -2.72 -26.29
N ASP A 8 -33.56 -4.01 -26.54
CA ASP A 8 -32.85 -4.87 -25.58
C ASP A 8 -31.34 -4.59 -25.67
N ALA A 9 -30.94 -3.39 -25.23
CA ALA A 9 -29.57 -3.18 -24.78
C ALA A 9 -29.54 -3.63 -23.32
N ARG A 10 -28.93 -4.79 -23.04
CA ARG A 10 -28.61 -5.18 -21.66
C ARG A 10 -27.67 -4.12 -21.11
N ALA A 11 -28.20 -3.18 -20.33
CA ALA A 11 -27.40 -2.23 -19.59
C ALA A 11 -26.46 -3.04 -18.69
N GLU A 12 -25.16 -2.83 -18.84
CA GLU A 12 -24.19 -3.35 -17.88
C GLU A 12 -24.59 -2.86 -16.48
N PRO A 13 -24.64 -3.75 -15.48
CA PRO A 13 -25.01 -3.35 -14.14
C PRO A 13 -24.04 -2.25 -13.66
N PRO A 14 -24.55 -1.20 -12.99
CA PRO A 14 -23.71 -0.12 -12.54
C PRO A 14 -22.63 -0.66 -11.57
N CYS A 15 -21.44 -0.04 -11.58
CA CYS A 15 -20.25 -0.55 -10.87
C CYS A 15 -20.48 -0.89 -9.39
N TRP A 16 -21.41 -0.21 -8.72
CA TRP A 16 -21.77 -0.45 -7.32
C TRP A 16 -22.45 -1.81 -7.07
N ASP A 17 -23.12 -2.39 -8.07
CA ASP A 17 -23.79 -3.69 -7.96
C ASP A 17 -22.77 -4.86 -7.95
N THR A 18 -21.60 -4.63 -8.53
CA THR A 18 -20.45 -5.55 -8.46
C THR A 18 -19.71 -5.40 -7.14
N ASP A 19 -19.54 -4.16 -6.66
CA ASP A 19 -18.88 -3.87 -5.39
C ASP A 19 -19.68 -4.42 -4.20
N GLN A 20 -21.01 -4.30 -4.22
CA GLN A 20 -21.87 -4.85 -3.16
C GLN A 20 -21.78 -6.38 -3.10
N ARG A 21 -21.79 -7.08 -4.25
CA ARG A 21 -21.64 -8.55 -4.28
C ARG A 21 -20.31 -9.03 -3.74
N ILE A 22 -19.23 -8.28 -3.99
CA ILE A 22 -17.91 -8.59 -3.43
C ILE A 22 -17.95 -8.37 -1.91
N ILE A 23 -18.46 -7.23 -1.45
CA ILE A 23 -18.59 -6.93 -0.02
C ILE A 23 -19.46 -8.00 0.68
N ASP A 24 -20.58 -8.39 0.11
CA ASP A 24 -21.49 -9.41 0.67
C ASP A 24 -20.85 -10.80 0.73
N ALA A 25 -20.13 -11.20 -0.34
CA ALA A 25 -19.37 -12.44 -0.35
C ALA A 25 -18.29 -12.45 0.74
N TRP A 26 -17.74 -11.28 1.07
CA TRP A 26 -16.75 -11.11 2.13
C TRP A 26 -17.33 -11.06 3.53
N ILE A 27 -18.47 -10.39 3.72
CA ILE A 27 -19.25 -10.47 4.97
C ILE A 27 -19.58 -11.93 5.26
N ALA A 28 -19.88 -12.74 4.25
CA ALA A 28 -20.13 -14.16 4.42
C ALA A 28 -18.87 -14.98 4.81
N GLN A 29 -17.67 -14.51 4.47
CA GLN A 29 -16.41 -15.23 4.71
C GLN A 29 -15.70 -14.81 6.01
N ASP A 30 -15.69 -13.52 6.33
CA ASP A 30 -15.17 -12.96 7.59
C ASP A 30 -16.00 -11.71 7.99
N PRO A 31 -17.14 -11.93 8.68
CA PRO A 31 -18.09 -10.86 9.01
C PRO A 31 -17.48 -9.82 9.95
N ALA A 32 -16.63 -10.24 10.89
CA ALA A 32 -16.03 -9.34 11.87
C ALA A 32 -15.03 -8.37 11.21
N TYR A 33 -14.22 -8.89 10.28
CA TYR A 33 -13.30 -8.06 9.52
C TYR A 33 -14.06 -7.14 8.55
N ALA A 34 -15.03 -7.66 7.80
CA ALA A 34 -15.82 -6.88 6.86
C ALA A 34 -16.58 -5.74 7.56
N VAL A 35 -17.18 -5.99 8.73
CA VAL A 35 -17.84 -4.95 9.53
C VAL A 35 -16.85 -3.91 10.05
N GLY A 36 -15.70 -4.32 10.61
CA GLY A 36 -14.67 -3.38 11.08
C GLY A 36 -14.02 -2.59 9.94
N LEU A 37 -13.97 -3.15 8.75
CA LEU A 37 -13.50 -2.49 7.54
C LEU A 37 -14.53 -1.49 7.01
N LEU A 38 -15.80 -1.89 6.88
CA LEU A 38 -16.89 -1.00 6.46
C LEU A 38 -17.10 0.17 7.42
N GLN A 39 -16.94 -0.06 8.73
CA GLN A 39 -16.98 0.97 9.76
C GLN A 39 -15.84 1.99 9.61
N ARG A 40 -14.61 1.53 9.32
CA ARG A 40 -13.44 2.41 9.11
C ARG A 40 -13.52 3.21 7.81
N LEU A 41 -14.18 2.67 6.79
CA LEU A 41 -14.21 3.23 5.44
C LEU A 41 -15.42 4.12 5.15
N GLY A 42 -16.31 4.31 6.13
CA GLY A 42 -17.38 5.29 6.07
C GLY A 42 -18.37 5.12 4.91
N GLY A 43 -18.53 3.90 4.39
CA GLY A 43 -19.50 3.61 3.31
C GLY A 43 -19.03 3.91 1.88
N SER A 44 -17.75 4.24 1.64
CA SER A 44 -17.23 4.33 0.28
C SER A 44 -16.98 2.94 -0.30
N HIS A 45 -17.86 2.49 -1.21
CA HIS A 45 -17.85 1.14 -1.78
C HIS A 45 -16.54 0.81 -2.51
N GLY A 46 -15.97 1.77 -3.23
CA GLY A 46 -14.66 1.60 -3.90
C GLY A 46 -13.50 1.43 -2.92
N ARG A 47 -13.50 2.18 -1.80
CA ARG A 47 -12.48 2.02 -0.74
C ARG A 47 -12.65 0.71 0.02
N ALA A 48 -13.90 0.33 0.32
CA ALA A 48 -14.24 -0.96 0.94
C ALA A 48 -13.74 -2.12 0.11
N ARG A 49 -14.04 -2.13 -1.19
CA ARG A 49 -13.53 -3.13 -2.11
C ARG A 49 -12.01 -3.18 -2.14
N MET A 50 -11.34 -2.04 -2.26
CA MET A 50 -9.88 -2.00 -2.34
C MET A 50 -9.22 -2.56 -1.08
N ALA A 51 -9.71 -2.15 0.10
CA ALA A 51 -9.17 -2.62 1.35
C ALA A 51 -9.44 -4.12 1.57
N VAL A 52 -10.58 -4.63 1.09
CA VAL A 52 -10.87 -6.07 1.04
C VAL A 52 -9.89 -6.80 0.10
N GLU A 53 -9.66 -6.30 -1.10
CA GLU A 53 -8.73 -6.91 -2.07
C GLU A 53 -7.30 -6.93 -1.54
N LEU A 54 -6.87 -5.86 -0.87
CA LEU A 54 -5.57 -5.78 -0.18
C LEU A 54 -5.48 -6.80 0.96
N ALA A 55 -6.51 -6.93 1.79
CA ALA A 55 -6.54 -7.90 2.88
C ALA A 55 -6.50 -9.36 2.39
N HIS A 56 -7.17 -9.64 1.27
CA HIS A 56 -7.13 -10.96 0.64
C HIS A 56 -5.75 -11.27 0.06
N ALA A 57 -5.15 -10.33 -0.67
CA ALA A 57 -3.84 -10.50 -1.26
C ALA A 57 -2.74 -10.61 -0.19
N ALA A 58 -2.93 -9.92 0.95
CA ALA A 58 -2.13 -10.11 2.15
C ALA A 58 -2.30 -11.51 2.77
N GLY A 59 -3.34 -12.24 2.39
CA GLY A 59 -3.51 -13.64 2.75
C GLY A 59 -3.77 -13.84 4.23
N ARG A 60 -4.96 -13.48 4.75
CA ARG A 60 -5.46 -14.02 6.03
C ARG A 60 -5.80 -15.53 5.97
N SER A 61 -5.19 -16.25 5.04
CA SER A 61 -5.11 -17.71 4.93
C SER A 61 -3.69 -18.13 5.35
N PRO A 62 -3.45 -19.35 5.84
CA PRO A 62 -2.10 -19.83 6.20
C PRO A 62 -1.07 -19.80 5.05
N ALA A 63 -1.48 -19.47 3.81
CA ALA A 63 -0.59 -19.25 2.69
C ALA A 63 0.18 -17.91 2.76
N LEU A 64 1.36 -17.87 2.15
CA LEU A 64 2.14 -16.64 1.98
C LEU A 64 1.36 -15.61 1.13
N PRO A 65 1.52 -14.30 1.41
CA PRO A 65 0.89 -13.24 0.63
C PRO A 65 1.34 -13.28 -0.83
N ASP A 66 0.41 -12.99 -1.75
CA ASP A 66 0.73 -12.76 -3.15
C ASP A 66 1.30 -11.34 -3.30
N VAL A 67 2.61 -11.22 -3.10
CA VAL A 67 3.33 -9.94 -3.06
C VAL A 67 3.22 -9.19 -4.40
N ALA A 68 3.24 -9.91 -5.52
CA ALA A 68 3.10 -9.28 -6.84
C ALA A 68 1.71 -8.63 -6.99
N ARG A 69 0.66 -9.35 -6.58
CA ARG A 69 -0.71 -8.82 -6.58
C ARG A 69 -0.87 -7.65 -5.60
N LEU A 70 -0.30 -7.73 -4.40
CA LEU A 70 -0.31 -6.63 -3.41
C LEU A 70 0.32 -5.36 -3.98
N ARG A 71 1.52 -5.45 -4.56
CA ARG A 71 2.18 -4.30 -5.19
C ARG A 71 1.34 -3.67 -6.28
N GLY A 72 0.69 -4.50 -7.11
CA GLY A 72 -0.22 -4.03 -8.14
C GLY A 72 -1.45 -3.29 -7.57
N LEU A 73 -2.03 -3.81 -6.49
CA LEU A 73 -3.16 -3.18 -5.80
C LEU A 73 -2.76 -1.86 -5.14
N ILE A 74 -1.60 -1.83 -4.46
CA ILE A 74 -1.07 -0.63 -3.82
C ILE A 74 -0.88 0.48 -4.85
N ARG A 75 -0.21 0.19 -5.98
CA ARG A 75 0.01 1.18 -7.04
C ARG A 75 -1.29 1.74 -7.59
N ARG A 76 -2.26 0.89 -7.92
CA ARG A 76 -3.58 1.34 -8.42
C ARG A 76 -4.36 2.13 -7.38
N SER A 77 -4.23 1.79 -6.10
CA SER A 77 -4.90 2.50 -5.02
C SER A 77 -4.35 3.92 -4.87
N LEU A 78 -3.03 4.04 -4.87
CA LEU A 78 -2.35 5.26 -4.48
C LEU A 78 -1.99 6.16 -5.66
N GLN A 79 -2.33 5.78 -6.90
CA GLN A 79 -2.07 6.60 -8.08
C GLN A 79 -3.37 7.18 -8.62
N PRO A 80 -3.64 8.48 -8.41
CA PRO A 80 -4.77 9.17 -9.03
C PRO A 80 -4.68 9.15 -10.56
N GLU A 81 -5.82 8.96 -11.23
CA GLU A 81 -5.90 9.04 -12.71
C GLU A 81 -6.04 10.50 -13.21
N LYS A 82 -6.35 11.43 -12.30
CA LYS A 82 -6.58 12.84 -12.57
C LYS A 82 -6.19 13.68 -11.35
N HIS A 83 -6.02 14.98 -11.57
CA HIS A 83 -5.82 15.92 -10.47
C HIS A 83 -6.97 15.82 -9.48
N LEU A 84 -6.63 15.75 -8.19
CA LEU A 84 -7.59 15.62 -7.12
C LEU A 84 -8.18 16.98 -6.78
N THR A 85 -9.48 17.03 -6.51
CA THR A 85 -10.06 18.18 -5.82
C THR A 85 -9.75 18.07 -4.33
N TRP A 86 -9.77 19.17 -3.58
CA TRP A 86 -9.67 19.16 -2.11
C TRP A 86 -10.48 18.05 -1.41
N ARG A 87 -11.70 17.76 -1.91
CA ARG A 87 -12.54 16.68 -1.36
C ARG A 87 -11.99 15.29 -1.69
N ASP A 88 -11.48 15.12 -2.90
CA ASP A 88 -10.91 13.85 -3.37
C ASP A 88 -9.54 13.58 -2.73
N GLU A 89 -8.77 14.64 -2.42
CA GLU A 89 -7.52 14.55 -1.63
C GLU A 89 -7.78 13.91 -0.27
N GLY A 90 -8.80 14.39 0.46
CA GLY A 90 -9.16 13.79 1.75
C GLY A 90 -9.49 12.29 1.64
N ALA A 91 -10.21 11.88 0.61
CA ALA A 91 -10.52 10.47 0.37
C ALA A 91 -9.28 9.66 -0.02
N HIS A 92 -8.38 10.25 -0.81
CA HIS A 92 -7.10 9.66 -1.21
C HIS A 92 -6.20 9.41 0.01
N TRP A 93 -6.08 10.38 0.91
CA TRP A 93 -5.27 10.23 2.11
C TRP A 93 -5.78 9.16 3.07
N LEU A 94 -7.09 8.99 3.17
CA LEU A 94 -7.65 7.88 3.92
C LEU A 94 -7.30 6.52 3.30
N LEU A 95 -7.22 6.43 1.96
CA LEU A 95 -6.76 5.22 1.27
C LEU A 95 -5.26 4.95 1.50
N VAL A 96 -4.43 5.99 1.60
CA VAL A 96 -3.02 5.87 2.02
C VAL A 96 -2.93 5.24 3.41
N ALA A 97 -3.74 5.71 4.36
CA ALA A 97 -3.78 5.15 5.71
C ALA A 97 -4.21 3.66 5.71
N ASP A 98 -5.18 3.29 4.87
CA ASP A 98 -5.61 1.90 4.72
C ASP A 98 -4.49 1.00 4.19
N VAL A 99 -3.73 1.47 3.19
CA VAL A 99 -2.57 0.75 2.66
C VAL A 99 -1.48 0.58 3.72
N VAL A 100 -1.16 1.63 4.47
CA VAL A 100 -0.19 1.55 5.58
C VAL A 100 -0.62 0.49 6.60
N ALA A 101 -1.89 0.48 7.00
CA ALA A 101 -2.41 -0.50 7.95
C ALA A 101 -2.31 -1.94 7.42
N VAL A 102 -2.53 -2.18 6.13
CA VAL A 102 -2.34 -3.51 5.53
C VAL A 102 -0.87 -3.94 5.58
N ILE A 103 0.06 -3.04 5.30
CA ILE A 103 1.50 -3.33 5.37
C ILE A 103 1.90 -3.65 6.82
N GLU A 104 1.33 -2.96 7.80
CA GLU A 104 1.54 -3.25 9.23
C GLU A 104 1.02 -4.65 9.61
N ASP A 105 -0.16 -5.05 9.13
CA ASP A 105 -0.68 -6.40 9.34
C ASP A 105 0.27 -7.47 8.78
N ILE A 106 0.92 -7.22 7.62
CA ILE A 106 1.93 -8.11 7.04
C ILE A 106 3.21 -8.13 7.92
N ALA A 107 3.60 -6.97 8.47
CA ALA A 107 4.77 -6.85 9.34
C ALA A 107 4.60 -7.61 10.66
N VAL A 108 3.42 -7.55 11.28
CA VAL A 108 3.08 -8.31 12.49
C VAL A 108 3.21 -9.81 12.27
N ARG A 109 2.96 -10.29 11.05
CA ARG A 109 3.09 -11.70 10.67
C ARG A 109 4.53 -12.13 10.35
N GLY A 110 5.49 -11.21 10.42
CA GLY A 110 6.91 -11.52 10.21
C GLY A 110 7.32 -11.73 8.75
N ILE A 111 6.50 -11.30 7.79
CA ILE A 111 6.77 -11.54 6.35
C ILE A 111 7.59 -10.38 5.78
N HIS A 112 8.83 -10.25 6.25
CA HIS A 112 9.65 -9.03 6.07
C HIS A 112 9.94 -8.67 4.60
N ASP A 113 10.23 -9.63 3.74
CA ASP A 113 10.43 -9.34 2.32
C ASP A 113 9.16 -8.77 1.64
N ALA A 114 7.97 -9.26 2.03
CA ALA A 114 6.71 -8.72 1.55
C ALA A 114 6.48 -7.28 2.05
N VAL A 115 6.79 -7.00 3.32
CA VAL A 115 6.72 -5.64 3.88
C VAL A 115 7.62 -4.69 3.09
N ARG A 116 8.88 -5.07 2.87
CA ARG A 116 9.85 -4.27 2.10
C ARG A 116 9.29 -3.92 0.72
N GLN A 117 8.91 -4.93 -0.06
CA GLN A 117 8.39 -4.74 -1.41
C GLN A 117 7.08 -3.92 -1.45
N CYS A 118 6.21 -4.07 -0.44
CA CYS A 118 4.97 -3.29 -0.36
C CYS A 118 5.25 -1.83 0.03
N CYS A 119 6.19 -1.57 0.94
CA CYS A 119 6.64 -0.22 1.26
C CYS A 119 7.26 0.47 0.04
N GLU A 120 8.13 -0.21 -0.70
CA GLU A 120 8.72 0.32 -1.94
C GLU A 120 7.62 0.71 -2.94
N ALA A 121 6.63 -0.17 -3.16
CA ALA A 121 5.51 0.09 -4.06
C ALA A 121 4.60 1.24 -3.59
N ALA A 122 4.37 1.37 -2.28
CA ALA A 122 3.57 2.46 -1.71
C ALA A 122 4.29 3.81 -1.85
N ILE A 123 5.58 3.85 -1.55
CA ILE A 123 6.40 5.06 -1.71
C ILE A 123 6.49 5.45 -3.18
N ASP A 124 6.73 4.51 -4.09
CA ASP A 124 6.69 4.77 -5.54
C ASP A 124 5.38 5.45 -5.95
N ALA A 125 4.25 4.86 -5.58
CA ALA A 125 2.95 5.37 -5.98
C ALA A 125 2.61 6.73 -5.36
N LEU A 126 3.02 6.97 -4.10
CA LEU A 126 2.83 8.26 -3.45
C LEU A 126 3.68 9.38 -4.07
N GLU A 127 4.89 9.07 -4.55
CA GLU A 127 5.76 10.06 -5.21
C GLU A 127 5.14 10.46 -6.55
N ASP A 128 4.65 9.47 -7.30
CA ASP A 128 3.94 9.69 -8.57
C ASP A 128 2.66 10.50 -8.37
N ALA A 129 1.91 10.22 -7.29
CA ALA A 129 0.67 10.90 -6.95
C ALA A 129 0.87 12.38 -6.60
N PHE A 130 2.07 12.79 -6.18
CA PHE A 130 2.34 14.17 -5.78
C PHE A 130 2.08 15.17 -6.93
N SER A 131 2.25 14.73 -8.18
CA SER A 131 1.94 15.54 -9.36
C SER A 131 0.44 15.78 -9.60
N PHE A 132 -0.44 15.14 -8.83
CA PHE A 132 -1.89 15.21 -8.94
C PHE A 132 -2.57 15.86 -7.72
N ILE A 133 -1.79 16.33 -6.74
CA ILE A 133 -2.27 16.86 -5.46
C ILE A 133 -1.80 18.31 -5.34
N ASP A 134 -2.67 19.22 -4.88
CA ASP A 134 -2.27 20.60 -4.65
C ASP A 134 -1.28 20.68 -3.46
N GLU A 135 -0.32 21.61 -3.52
CA GLU A 135 0.82 21.75 -2.57
C GLU A 135 0.43 21.98 -1.08
N GLY A 136 -0.87 21.97 -0.75
CA GLY A 136 -1.42 22.39 0.54
C GLY A 136 -1.50 21.32 1.63
N ILE A 137 -1.45 20.02 1.30
CA ILE A 137 -1.63 18.94 2.30
C ILE A 137 -0.46 17.95 2.26
N SER A 138 0.54 18.18 3.12
CA SER A 138 1.64 17.24 3.32
C SER A 138 1.26 16.17 4.34
N HIS A 139 1.35 14.89 3.93
CA HIS A 139 1.27 13.73 4.81
C HIS A 139 2.64 13.08 5.02
N ALA A 140 3.61 13.89 5.41
CA ALA A 140 4.97 13.45 5.76
C ALA A 140 4.97 12.27 6.75
N GLU A 141 4.00 12.21 7.67
CA GLU A 141 3.87 11.12 8.64
C GLU A 141 3.69 9.74 7.97
N SER A 142 2.86 9.64 6.92
CA SER A 142 2.65 8.37 6.20
C SER A 142 3.93 7.92 5.50
N TYR A 143 4.67 8.86 4.91
CA TYR A 143 5.97 8.60 4.29
C TYR A 143 7.01 8.12 5.30
N GLU A 144 7.16 8.85 6.42
CA GLU A 144 8.08 8.49 7.50
C GLU A 144 7.74 7.11 8.07
N ARG A 145 6.45 6.82 8.22
CA ARG A 145 5.96 5.53 8.70
C ARG A 145 6.31 4.40 7.74
N LEU A 146 6.09 4.58 6.43
CA LEU A 146 6.48 3.62 5.39
C LEU A 146 8.01 3.41 5.37
N MET A 147 8.79 4.49 5.45
CA MET A 147 10.25 4.41 5.48
C MET A 147 10.77 3.67 6.71
N ARG A 148 10.17 3.89 7.88
CA ARG A 148 10.51 3.16 9.11
C ARG A 148 10.21 1.67 8.99
N MET A 149 9.01 1.31 8.51
CA MET A 149 8.67 -0.11 8.28
C MET A 149 9.58 -0.77 7.26
N HIS A 150 9.93 -0.05 6.19
CA HIS A 150 10.86 -0.53 5.18
C HIS A 150 12.26 -0.79 5.78
N LEU A 151 12.79 0.15 6.57
CA LEU A 151 14.06 -0.03 7.26
C LEU A 151 14.01 -1.21 8.23
N ASP A 152 12.97 -1.33 9.05
CA ASP A 152 12.81 -2.44 9.98
C ASP A 152 12.72 -3.79 9.26
N ALA A 153 12.03 -3.86 8.12
CA ALA A 153 11.98 -5.05 7.28
C ALA A 153 13.36 -5.42 6.75
N CYS A 154 14.13 -4.47 6.21
CA CYS A 154 15.51 -4.68 5.79
C CYS A 154 16.41 -5.10 6.94
N ARG A 155 16.23 -4.52 8.13
CA ARG A 155 16.99 -4.91 9.33
C ARG A 155 16.67 -6.33 9.75
N ARG A 156 15.45 -6.84 9.58
CA ARG A 156 15.11 -8.22 9.97
C ARG A 156 15.50 -9.23 8.91
N GLN A 157 15.33 -8.88 7.65
CA GLN A 157 15.71 -9.70 6.49
C GLN A 157 16.50 -8.82 5.50
N PRO A 158 17.84 -8.82 5.57
CA PRO A 158 18.67 -7.95 4.76
C PRO A 158 18.50 -8.29 3.28
N PRO A 159 18.12 -7.31 2.44
CA PRO A 159 18.09 -7.51 0.99
C PRO A 159 19.52 -7.50 0.43
N ASP A 160 19.65 -7.76 -0.87
CA ASP A 160 20.88 -7.45 -1.58
C ASP A 160 21.19 -5.94 -1.47
N TRP A 161 22.39 -5.62 -0.99
CA TRP A 161 22.78 -4.25 -0.75
C TRP A 161 22.89 -3.44 -2.05
N SER A 162 23.32 -4.07 -3.15
CA SER A 162 23.43 -3.38 -4.44
C SER A 162 22.05 -2.95 -4.94
N GLU A 163 21.05 -3.83 -4.84
CA GLU A 163 19.67 -3.54 -5.20
C GLU A 163 19.05 -2.45 -4.31
N LEU A 164 19.18 -2.58 -2.99
CA LEU A 164 18.65 -1.60 -2.04
C LEU A 164 19.30 -0.23 -2.22
N ARG A 165 20.63 -0.18 -2.36
CA ARG A 165 21.37 1.06 -2.63
C ARG A 165 20.90 1.72 -3.92
N SER A 166 20.75 0.93 -4.99
CA SER A 166 20.28 1.44 -6.29
C SER A 166 18.88 2.04 -6.17
N TRP A 167 17.98 1.41 -5.41
CA TRP A 167 16.65 1.96 -5.15
C TRP A 167 16.70 3.26 -4.34
N LEU A 168 17.48 3.31 -3.26
CA LEU A 168 17.64 4.50 -2.41
C LEU A 168 18.27 5.69 -3.17
N GLU A 169 19.28 5.43 -4.00
CA GLU A 169 19.95 6.47 -4.80
C GLU A 169 19.00 7.06 -5.85
N ARG A 170 18.21 6.22 -6.54
CA ARG A 170 17.14 6.71 -7.43
C ARG A 170 16.16 7.58 -6.67
N LYS A 171 15.67 7.10 -5.51
CA LYS A 171 14.74 7.89 -4.69
C LYS A 171 15.33 9.20 -4.17
N GLN A 172 16.62 9.25 -3.86
CA GLN A 172 17.26 10.50 -3.46
C GLN A 172 17.31 11.52 -4.61
N HIS A 173 17.39 11.06 -5.87
CA HIS A 173 17.42 11.95 -7.02
C HIS A 173 16.02 12.37 -7.49
N ASP A 174 15.07 11.43 -7.45
CA ASP A 174 13.76 11.59 -8.08
C ASP A 174 12.66 12.02 -7.09
N SER A 175 12.89 11.92 -5.77
CA SER A 175 11.88 12.26 -4.76
C SER A 175 11.54 13.73 -4.75
N VAL A 176 10.25 14.03 -4.84
CA VAL A 176 9.72 15.40 -4.82
C VAL A 176 9.72 15.97 -3.40
N ILE A 177 9.64 15.11 -2.39
CA ILE A 177 9.42 15.47 -0.99
C ILE A 177 10.75 15.62 -0.21
N GLY A 178 11.88 15.21 -0.81
CA GLY A 178 13.21 15.32 -0.19
C GLY A 178 13.45 14.37 1.00
N ALA A 179 12.51 13.47 1.30
CA ALA A 179 12.55 12.52 2.43
C ALA A 179 13.75 11.54 2.36
N PHE A 180 14.29 11.35 1.15
CA PHE A 180 15.39 10.44 0.86
C PHE A 180 16.79 11.03 1.03
N ALA A 181 16.91 12.31 1.43
CA ALA A 181 18.21 12.90 1.73
C ALA A 181 18.99 12.04 2.73
N GLY A 182 20.19 11.58 2.30
CA GLY A 182 21.07 10.74 3.11
C GLY A 182 20.51 9.35 3.46
N ALA A 183 19.47 8.87 2.77
CA ALA A 183 18.85 7.59 3.07
C ALA A 183 19.81 6.41 2.92
N THR A 184 20.66 6.40 1.88
CA THR A 184 21.69 5.36 1.68
C THR A 184 22.63 5.23 2.87
N ARG A 185 23.07 6.35 3.45
CA ARG A 185 23.95 6.33 4.63
C ARG A 185 23.21 5.77 5.85
N ARG A 186 22.00 6.27 6.13
CA ARG A 186 21.17 5.83 7.26
C ARG A 186 20.86 4.33 7.20
N TYR A 187 20.50 3.82 6.02
CA TYR A 187 20.21 2.41 5.82
C TYR A 187 21.45 1.55 6.02
N ARG A 188 22.61 1.97 5.49
CA ARG A 188 23.86 1.24 5.70
C ARG A 188 24.25 1.16 7.18
N GLU A 189 24.24 2.29 7.88
CA GLU A 189 24.54 2.37 9.32
C GLU A 189 23.65 1.42 10.13
N ALA A 190 22.33 1.45 9.89
CA ALA A 190 21.37 0.59 10.59
C ALA A 190 21.52 -0.91 10.29
N LEU A 191 22.02 -1.27 9.10
CA LEU A 191 22.30 -2.66 8.72
C LEU A 191 23.64 -3.15 9.27
N ASP A 192 24.64 -2.28 9.38
CA ASP A 192 25.96 -2.58 9.96
C ASP A 192 25.91 -2.72 11.50
N GLU A 193 25.10 -1.90 12.18
CA GLU A 193 24.85 -2.01 13.63
C GLU A 193 24.29 -3.40 14.01
N ARG A 194 23.35 -3.93 13.21
CA ARG A 194 22.79 -5.28 13.43
C ARG A 194 23.86 -6.37 13.37
N GLN A 195 24.75 -6.33 12.38
CA GLN A 195 25.80 -7.33 12.23
C GLN A 195 26.80 -7.30 13.39
N SER A 196 26.94 -6.14 14.01
CA SER A 196 27.80 -5.93 15.18
C SER A 196 27.19 -6.56 16.44
N ASP A 197 25.87 -6.49 16.61
CA ASP A 197 25.12 -7.11 17.71
C ASP A 197 24.99 -8.64 17.60
N GLU A 198 24.97 -9.18 16.37
CA GLU A 198 24.86 -10.63 16.11
C GLU A 198 26.21 -11.38 16.16
N ARG A 199 27.35 -10.67 16.22
CA ARG A 199 28.65 -11.31 16.47
C ARG A 199 28.81 -11.59 17.96
N PRO A 200 28.77 -12.86 18.42
CA PRO A 200 29.09 -13.16 19.80
C PRO A 200 30.52 -12.70 20.05
N SER A 201 30.71 -11.99 21.16
CA SER A 201 32.02 -11.56 21.65
C SER A 201 32.94 -12.78 21.77
N MET A 202 33.69 -13.08 20.70
CA MET A 202 34.90 -13.90 20.80
C MET A 202 35.94 -13.02 21.47
N ARG A 203 35.85 -12.91 22.81
CA ARG A 203 36.97 -12.47 23.61
C ARG A 203 38.05 -13.56 23.55
N PRO A 204 39.32 -13.20 23.31
CA PRO A 204 40.44 -14.12 23.46
C PRO A 204 40.61 -14.59 24.91
#